data_AF-A0A2G5U922-F1
#
_entry.id   AF-A0A2G5U922-F1
#
_cell.length_a   1.000
_cell.length_b   1.000
_cell.length_c   1.000
_cell.angle_alpha   90.00
_cell.angle_beta   90.00
_cell.angle_gamma   90.00
#
_symmetry.space_group_name_H-M   'P 1'
#
loop_
_entity.id
_entity.type
_entity.pdbx_description
1 polymer ?
#
loop_
_entity_poly.entity_id
_entity_poly.type
_entity_poly.pdbx_seq_one_letter_code
_entity_poly.pdbx_strand_id
1 'polypeptide(L)'
;MPDDAAKKKQMMQNFLNRKRKMDLKVEGEEIQKPSTSSEMIKEDETERKNEEKFNKAKKALLFDAKRAKDRAKEMGPQGYLKPKIPSTNKEFLRRTIQSTMPRGRKKEVVDDK
;
A
#
# COMPACT_ATOMS: atom_id res chain seq x y z
N MET A 1 41.02 16.87 52.45
CA MET A 1 40.47 16.34 51.19
C MET A 1 39.38 17.30 50.68
N PRO A 2 39.71 18.25 49.79
CA PRO A 2 38.77 19.30 49.34
C PRO A 2 38.06 19.03 47.99
N ASP A 3 38.00 17.78 47.51
CA ASP A 3 37.66 17.49 46.10
C ASP A 3 36.17 17.29 45.79
N ASP A 4 35.33 17.01 46.79
CA ASP A 4 33.90 16.73 46.55
C ASP A 4 33.07 17.98 46.27
N ALA A 5 33.44 19.11 46.89
CA ALA A 5 32.79 20.39 46.63
C ALA A 5 33.07 20.91 45.21
N ALA A 6 34.28 20.66 44.68
CA ALA A 6 34.66 21.02 43.32
C ALA A 6 33.90 20.17 42.28
N LYS A 7 33.79 18.85 42.50
CA LYS A 7 32.98 17.96 41.65
C LYS A 7 31.51 18.35 41.63
N LYS A 8 30.94 18.72 42.79
CA LYS A 8 29.54 19.16 42.89
C LYS A 8 29.30 20.48 42.14
N LYS A 9 30.24 21.43 42.24
CA LYS A 9 30.21 22.67 41.44
C LYS A 9 30.32 22.40 39.94
N GLN A 10 31.21 21.50 39.53
CA GLN A 10 31.36 21.12 38.12
C GLN A 10 30.11 20.42 37.56
N MET A 11 29.47 19.52 38.31
CA MET A 11 28.21 18.90 37.91
C MET A 11 27.08 19.93 37.78
N MET A 12 27.00 20.89 38.70
CA MET A 12 26.01 21.97 38.64
C MET A 12 26.26 22.88 37.43
N GLN A 13 27.52 23.21 37.14
CA GLN A 13 27.92 23.95 35.94
C GLN A 13 27.50 23.22 34.66
N ASN A 14 27.74 21.90 34.59
CA ASN A 14 27.37 21.06 33.45
C ASN A 14 25.85 20.98 33.28
N PHE A 15 25.09 20.90 34.36
CA PHE A 15 23.63 20.91 34.33
C PHE A 15 23.09 22.25 33.82
N LEU A 16 23.62 23.37 34.32
CA LEU A 16 23.25 24.72 33.86
C LEU A 16 23.61 24.93 32.39
N ASN A 17 24.75 24.44 31.94
CA ASN A 17 25.16 24.50 30.52
C ASN A 17 24.24 23.67 29.63
N ARG A 18 23.84 22.46 30.08
CA ARG A 18 22.89 21.60 29.37
C ARG A 18 21.50 22.22 29.31
N LYS A 19 21.02 22.84 30.40
CA LYS A 19 19.73 23.55 30.43
C LYS A 19 19.74 24.76 29.50
N ARG A 20 20.76 25.62 29.56
CA ARG A 20 20.93 26.73 28.61
C ARG A 20 20.92 26.27 27.16
N LYS A 21 21.59 25.16 26.83
CA LYS A 21 21.58 24.58 25.47
C LYS A 21 20.21 24.04 25.05
N MET A 22 19.40 23.56 25.98
CA MET A 22 18.03 23.10 25.68
C MET A 22 17.09 24.30 25.49
N ASP A 23 17.15 25.30 26.37
CA ASP A 23 16.28 26.48 26.31
C ASP A 23 16.57 27.32 25.05
N LEU A 24 17.85 27.46 24.65
CA LEU A 24 18.25 28.08 23.37
C LEU A 24 17.84 27.28 22.13
N LYS A 25 17.65 25.95 22.26
CA LYS A 25 17.16 25.10 21.16
C LYS A 25 15.64 25.06 21.06
N VAL A 26 14.93 25.44 22.12
CA VAL A 26 13.46 25.44 22.15
C VAL A 26 12.87 26.66 21.42
N GLU A 27 13.64 27.75 21.26
CA GLU A 27 13.13 28.96 20.60
C GLU A 27 13.59 29.17 19.15
N GLY A 28 14.40 28.26 18.57
CA GLY A 28 15.09 28.54 17.30
C GLY A 28 14.92 27.56 16.15
N GLU A 29 14.62 26.29 16.37
CA GLU A 29 14.60 25.32 15.27
C GLU A 29 13.51 24.28 15.49
N GLU A 30 12.60 24.18 14.51
CA GLU A 30 11.82 22.97 14.28
C GLU A 30 12.75 21.77 14.44
N ILE A 31 12.29 20.78 15.21
CA ILE A 31 12.98 19.53 15.45
C ILE A 31 13.34 18.93 14.09
N GLN A 32 14.57 19.16 13.62
CA GLN A 32 15.20 18.30 12.63
C GLN A 32 15.38 16.96 13.34
N LYS A 33 14.41 16.07 13.13
CA LYS A 33 14.56 14.65 13.41
C LYS A 33 15.89 14.21 12.77
N PRO A 34 16.74 13.41 13.44
CA PRO A 34 17.91 12.86 12.78
C PRO A 34 17.42 12.03 11.59
N SER A 35 17.46 12.61 10.39
CA SER A 35 17.07 11.93 9.17
C SER A 35 18.05 10.79 8.98
N THR A 36 17.62 9.59 9.32
CA THR A 36 18.36 8.40 8.96
C THR A 36 18.23 8.29 7.44
N SER A 37 19.35 8.20 6.72
CA SER A 37 19.34 8.07 5.26
C SER A 37 18.46 6.90 4.77
N SER A 38 18.18 5.93 5.64
CA SER A 38 17.25 4.83 5.41
C SER A 38 15.77 5.25 5.34
N GLU A 39 15.33 6.27 6.08
CA GLU A 39 13.93 6.71 6.11
C GLU A 39 13.57 7.49 4.84
N MET A 40 14.43 8.41 4.39
CA MET A 40 14.21 9.17 3.14
C MET A 40 14.12 8.25 1.91
N ILE A 41 14.99 7.23 1.83
CA ILE A 41 14.96 6.27 0.71
C ILE A 41 13.65 5.45 0.71
N LYS A 42 13.12 5.13 1.90
CA LYS A 42 11.86 4.38 2.03
C LYS A 42 10.65 5.23 1.66
N GLU A 43 10.62 6.50 2.07
CA GLU A 43 9.55 7.43 1.74
C GLU A 43 9.46 7.64 0.22
N ASP A 44 10.59 7.93 -0.44
CA ASP A 44 10.67 8.09 -1.91
C ASP A 44 10.21 6.83 -2.67
N GLU A 45 10.59 5.64 -2.20
CA GLU A 45 10.12 4.39 -2.80
C GLU A 45 8.62 4.15 -2.62
N THR A 46 8.07 4.53 -1.46
CA THR A 46 6.64 4.36 -1.20
C THR A 46 5.79 5.32 -2.02
N GLU A 47 6.25 6.54 -2.23
CA GLU A 47 5.58 7.53 -3.09
C GLU A 47 5.56 7.07 -4.54
N ARG A 48 6.70 6.60 -5.08
CA ARG A 48 6.76 6.02 -6.43
C ARG A 48 5.80 4.84 -6.60
N LYS A 49 5.78 3.91 -5.63
CA LYS A 49 4.85 2.76 -5.64
C LYS A 49 3.38 3.21 -5.59
N ASN A 50 3.07 4.28 -4.86
CA ASN A 50 1.72 4.81 -4.79
C ASN A 50 1.31 5.51 -6.09
N GLU A 51 2.22 6.26 -6.71
CA GLU A 51 1.99 6.90 -8.00
C GLU A 51 1.80 5.86 -9.12
N GLU A 52 2.58 4.78 -9.14
CA GLU A 52 2.38 3.65 -10.05
C GLU A 52 1.01 2.99 -9.86
N LYS A 53 0.61 2.73 -8.61
CA LYS A 53 -0.73 2.18 -8.30
C LYS A 53 -1.83 3.11 -8.76
N PHE A 54 -1.68 4.42 -8.54
CA PHE A 54 -2.63 5.42 -8.97
C PHE A 54 -2.76 5.45 -10.50
N ASN A 55 -1.63 5.47 -11.21
CA ASN A 55 -1.61 5.41 -12.67
C ASN A 55 -2.23 4.12 -13.22
N LYS A 56 -1.97 2.98 -12.55
CA LYS A 56 -2.58 1.70 -12.89
C LYS A 56 -4.10 1.71 -12.69
N ALA A 57 -4.58 2.25 -11.57
CA ALA A 57 -6.00 2.41 -11.28
C ALA A 57 -6.69 3.33 -12.30
N LYS A 58 -6.07 4.48 -12.63
CA LYS A 58 -6.56 5.42 -13.64
C LYS A 58 -6.70 4.75 -15.01
N LYS A 59 -5.69 3.98 -15.43
CA LYS A 59 -5.72 3.22 -16.70
C LYS A 59 -6.84 2.17 -16.69
N ALA A 60 -7.01 1.43 -15.60
CA ALA A 60 -8.07 0.42 -15.46
C ALA A 60 -9.47 1.05 -15.57
N LEU A 61 -9.71 2.16 -14.88
CA LEU A 61 -10.99 2.89 -14.95
C LEU A 61 -11.29 3.38 -16.37
N LEU A 62 -10.31 3.97 -17.06
CA LEU A 62 -10.48 4.43 -18.44
C LEU A 62 -10.73 3.27 -19.41
N PHE A 63 -10.08 2.14 -19.20
CA PHE A 63 -10.30 0.93 -20.00
C PHE A 63 -11.71 0.39 -19.81
N ASP A 64 -12.16 0.24 -18.56
CA ASP A 64 -13.50 -0.25 -18.25
C ASP A 64 -14.59 0.69 -18.76
N ALA A 65 -14.39 2.01 -18.67
CA ALA A 65 -15.32 3.00 -19.22
C ALA A 65 -15.46 2.88 -20.75
N LYS A 66 -14.35 2.70 -21.48
CA LYS A 66 -14.38 2.46 -22.93
C LYS A 66 -15.11 1.16 -23.26
N ARG A 67 -14.75 0.07 -22.59
CA ARG A 67 -15.38 -1.24 -22.76
C ARG A 67 -16.88 -1.21 -22.46
N ALA A 68 -17.29 -0.48 -21.42
CA ALA A 68 -18.69 -0.31 -21.06
C ALA A 68 -19.45 0.47 -22.13
N LYS A 69 -18.86 1.56 -22.67
CA LYS A 69 -19.43 2.31 -23.79
C LYS A 69 -19.62 1.43 -25.02
N ASP A 70 -18.60 0.64 -25.38
CA ASP A 70 -18.65 -0.23 -26.56
C ASP A 70 -19.70 -1.33 -26.39
N ARG A 71 -19.72 -1.98 -25.21
CA ARG A 71 -20.77 -2.96 -24.87
C ARG A 71 -22.17 -2.35 -24.90
N ALA A 72 -22.34 -1.14 -24.39
CA ALA A 72 -23.64 -0.46 -24.40
C ALA A 72 -24.10 -0.14 -25.84
N LYS A 73 -23.17 0.16 -26.75
CA LYS A 73 -23.49 0.36 -28.17
C LYS A 73 -23.83 -0.95 -28.87
N GLU A 74 -23.07 -2.01 -28.61
CA GLU A 74 -23.22 -3.31 -29.28
C GLU A 74 -24.43 -4.09 -28.77
N MET A 75 -24.57 -4.18 -27.45
CA MET A 75 -25.58 -5.02 -26.78
C MET A 75 -26.78 -4.21 -26.26
N GLY A 76 -26.72 -2.89 -26.28
CA GLY A 76 -27.79 -2.03 -25.78
C GLY A 76 -28.10 -2.24 -24.28
N PRO A 77 -29.34 -1.96 -23.87
CA PRO A 77 -29.82 -2.18 -22.49
C PRO A 77 -29.70 -3.65 -22.04
N GLN A 78 -29.68 -4.59 -22.98
CA GLN A 78 -29.65 -6.03 -22.71
C GLN A 78 -28.39 -6.47 -21.95
N GLY A 79 -27.26 -5.78 -22.14
CA GLY A 79 -26.02 -6.10 -21.44
C GLY A 79 -26.06 -5.82 -19.93
N TYR A 80 -27.01 -5.00 -19.47
CA TYR A 80 -27.21 -4.65 -18.06
C TYR A 80 -28.45 -5.33 -17.43
N LEU A 81 -29.34 -5.85 -18.26
CA LEU A 81 -30.51 -6.58 -17.81
C LEU A 81 -30.13 -8.01 -17.44
N LYS A 82 -30.53 -8.45 -16.25
CA LYS A 82 -30.41 -9.86 -15.86
C LYS A 82 -31.18 -10.69 -16.89
N PRO A 83 -30.55 -11.67 -17.57
CA PRO A 83 -31.25 -12.50 -18.54
C PRO A 83 -32.40 -13.21 -17.83
N LYS A 84 -33.59 -13.19 -18.45
CA LYS A 84 -34.79 -13.87 -17.95
C LYS A 84 -34.62 -15.37 -18.18
N ILE A 85 -33.74 -15.99 -17.39
CA ILE A 85 -33.62 -17.43 -17.34
C ILE A 85 -34.82 -17.99 -16.57
N PRO A 86 -35.49 -19.04 -17.09
CA PRO A 86 -36.48 -19.75 -16.31
C PRO A 86 -35.82 -20.29 -15.03
N SER A 87 -36.60 -20.47 -13.96
CA SER A 87 -36.09 -21.09 -12.74
C SER A 87 -35.68 -22.53 -13.06
N THR A 88 -34.38 -22.77 -13.18
CA THR A 88 -33.82 -24.10 -13.43
C THR A 88 -33.27 -24.68 -12.13
N ASN A 89 -33.17 -26.01 -12.06
CA ASN A 89 -32.46 -26.67 -10.98
C ASN A 89 -30.97 -26.29 -11.04
N LYS A 90 -30.50 -25.56 -10.01
CA LYS A 90 -29.13 -25.04 -9.93
C LYS A 90 -28.08 -26.16 -10.03
N GLU A 91 -28.38 -27.34 -9.49
CA GLU A 91 -27.47 -28.49 -9.55
C GLU A 91 -27.35 -29.05 -10.96
N PHE A 92 -28.46 -29.13 -11.70
CA PHE A 92 -28.44 -29.56 -13.10
C PHE A 92 -27.57 -28.59 -13.92
N LEU A 93 -27.85 -27.29 -13.84
CA LEU A 93 -27.11 -26.27 -14.59
C LEU A 93 -25.61 -26.29 -14.26
N ARG A 94 -25.27 -26.41 -12.97
CA ARG A 94 -23.88 -26.51 -12.51
C ARG A 94 -23.18 -27.72 -13.13
N ARG A 95 -23.80 -28.90 -13.09
CA ARG A 95 -23.23 -30.13 -13.68
C ARG A 95 -23.06 -30.01 -15.20
N THR A 96 -24.04 -29.42 -15.88
CA THR A 96 -23.96 -29.18 -17.33
C THR A 96 -22.78 -28.28 -17.66
N ILE A 97 -22.61 -27.13 -16.99
CA ILE A 97 -21.47 -26.24 -17.21
C ILE A 97 -20.14 -26.96 -16.92
N GLN A 98 -20.04 -27.70 -15.82
CA GLN A 98 -18.82 -28.44 -15.48
C GLN A 98 -18.46 -29.52 -16.51
N SER A 99 -19.47 -30.14 -17.15
CA SER A 99 -19.24 -31.15 -18.18
C SER A 99 -18.65 -30.58 -19.46
N THR A 100 -18.95 -29.31 -19.78
CA THR A 100 -18.49 -28.63 -21.00
C THR A 100 -17.20 -27.83 -20.79
N MET A 101 -16.80 -27.54 -19.55
CA MET A 101 -15.54 -26.87 -19.29
C MET A 101 -14.34 -27.77 -19.63
N PRO A 102 -13.31 -27.24 -20.32
CA PRO A 102 -12.10 -27.99 -20.61
C PRO A 102 -11.44 -28.38 -19.28
N ARG A 103 -11.31 -29.69 -19.04
CA ARG A 103 -10.54 -30.20 -17.90
C ARG A 103 -9.08 -29.88 -18.19
N GLY A 104 -8.57 -28.83 -17.57
CA GLY A 104 -7.16 -28.43 -17.72
C GLY A 104 -6.25 -29.64 -17.52
N ARG A 105 -5.30 -29.83 -18.43
CA ARG A 105 -4.29 -30.90 -18.32
C ARG A 105 -3.62 -30.73 -16.96
N LYS A 106 -3.59 -31.80 -16.15
CA LYS A 106 -2.86 -31.82 -14.90
C LYS A 106 -1.42 -31.42 -15.24
N LYS A 107 -0.89 -30.37 -14.61
CA LYS A 107 0.55 -30.10 -14.69
C LYS A 107 1.21 -31.29 -14.01
N GLU A 108 1.85 -32.13 -14.81
CA GLU A 108 2.77 -33.14 -14.30
C GLU A 108 3.83 -32.37 -13.51
N VAL A 109 3.85 -32.60 -12.20
CA VAL A 109 4.91 -32.08 -11.34
C VAL A 109 6.14 -32.90 -11.72
N VAL A 110 7.05 -32.29 -12.46
CA VAL A 110 8.37 -32.86 -12.71
C VAL A 110 9.16 -32.62 -11.43
N ASP A 111 9.29 -33.65 -10.62
CA ASP A 111 10.17 -33.66 -9.45
C ASP A 111 11.62 -33.83 -9.94
N ASP A 112 12.39 -32.73 -9.96
CA ASP A 112 13.83 -32.79 -10.17
C ASP A 112 14.50 -33.35 -8.90
N LYS A 113 15.17 -34.50 -9.05
CA LYS A 113 16.04 -35.13 -8.04
C LYS A 113 17.51 -34.89 -8.38
#